data_AF-A0A966VYU0-F1
#
_entry.id   AF-A0A966VYU0-F1
#
_cell.length_a   1.000
_cell.length_b   1.000
_cell.length_c   1.000
_cell.angle_alpha   90.00
_cell.angle_beta   90.00
_cell.angle_gamma   90.00
#
_symmetry.space_group_name_H-M   'P 1'
#
loop_
_entity.id
_entity.type
_entity.pdbx_description
1 polymer ?
#
loop_
_entity_poly.entity_id
_entity_poly.type
_entity_poly.pdbx_seq_one_letter_code
_entity_poly.pdbx_strand_id
1 'polypeptide(L)'
;MHKNILLCLTMSVLALGVTSAPAQDKKETKPAAKEVAVLKFKDFGDITVEFFPEVAPGHVENFKKLAKDKFYDGTQSHRLIPGFMIQLGDPLTKDPSKEAFWGTGDPGYKIK
;
A
#
# COMPACT_ATOMS: atom_id res chain seq x y z
N MET A 1 31.89 -63.53 -11.34
CA MET A 1 30.83 -62.64 -11.87
C MET A 1 31.42 -61.25 -12.03
N HIS A 2 31.47 -60.78 -13.28
CA HIS A 2 31.63 -59.42 -13.82
C HIS A 2 31.50 -58.27 -12.79
N LYS A 3 32.33 -57.22 -12.78
CA LYS A 3 32.59 -56.28 -13.89
C LYS A 3 33.91 -55.51 -13.71
N ASN A 4 34.65 -55.36 -14.81
CA ASN A 4 35.77 -54.44 -15.03
C ASN A 4 35.29 -52.97 -15.15
N ILE A 5 36.26 -52.06 -15.37
CA ILE A 5 36.19 -50.72 -16.03
C ILE A 5 35.94 -49.56 -15.04
N LEU A 6 36.68 -48.44 -15.02
CA LEU A 6 37.77 -47.90 -15.84
C LEU A 6 38.25 -46.58 -15.22
N LEU A 7 39.58 -46.46 -15.09
CA LEU A 7 40.44 -45.30 -15.28
C LEU A 7 39.80 -43.93 -15.63
N CYS A 8 40.08 -42.87 -14.86
CA CYS A 8 40.18 -41.48 -15.34
C CYS A 8 40.83 -40.62 -14.24
N LEU A 9 42.15 -40.44 -14.29
CA LEU A 9 42.84 -39.29 -14.89
C LEU A 9 42.51 -37.97 -14.16
N THR A 10 43.51 -37.54 -13.39
CA THR A 10 43.64 -36.25 -12.73
C THR A 10 43.38 -35.09 -13.71
N MET A 11 42.29 -34.38 -13.51
CA MET A 11 41.98 -33.12 -14.18
C MET A 11 42.25 -31.98 -13.20
N SER A 12 43.36 -31.29 -13.46
CA SER A 12 43.66 -29.93 -13.05
C SER A 12 42.45 -29.02 -13.30
N VAL A 13 42.22 -27.99 -12.46
CA VAL A 13 41.86 -26.62 -12.90
C VAL A 13 41.50 -25.70 -11.70
N LEU A 14 42.29 -24.64 -11.63
CA LEU A 14 42.00 -23.25 -11.25
C LEU A 14 41.69 -22.88 -9.78
N ALA A 15 42.76 -22.39 -9.15
CA ALA A 15 42.92 -20.99 -8.78
C ALA A 15 41.66 -20.19 -8.35
N LEU A 16 41.69 -19.86 -7.06
CA LEU A 16 40.95 -18.79 -6.37
C LEU A 16 40.83 -17.52 -7.22
N GLY A 17 39.66 -17.32 -7.83
CA GLY A 17 39.20 -16.04 -8.32
C GLY A 17 38.23 -15.44 -7.31
N VAL A 18 38.70 -14.48 -6.51
CA VAL A 18 37.82 -13.57 -5.76
C VAL A 18 37.08 -12.73 -6.80
N THR A 19 35.83 -13.09 -7.10
CA THR A 19 34.96 -12.21 -7.86
C THR A 19 34.48 -11.11 -6.91
N SER A 20 35.06 -9.91 -7.04
CA SER A 20 34.44 -8.72 -6.47
C SER A 20 33.09 -8.52 -7.15
N ALA A 21 32.01 -8.80 -6.44
CA ALA A 21 30.68 -8.37 -6.86
C ALA A 21 30.71 -6.83 -7.03
N PRO A 22 30.20 -6.28 -8.15
CA PRO A 22 30.10 -4.84 -8.29
C PRO A 22 29.17 -4.32 -7.19
N ALA A 23 29.71 -3.43 -6.36
CA ALA A 23 28.95 -2.68 -5.37
C ALA A 23 27.78 -2.00 -6.08
N GLN A 24 26.56 -2.44 -5.81
CA GLN A 24 25.38 -1.73 -6.25
C GLN A 24 25.36 -0.39 -5.51
N ASP A 25 25.58 0.69 -6.26
CA ASP A 25 25.36 2.06 -5.83
C ASP A 25 23.97 2.17 -5.20
N LYS A 26 23.93 2.18 -3.87
CA LYS A 26 22.77 2.63 -3.11
C LYS A 26 22.66 4.11 -3.39
N LYS A 27 21.80 4.45 -4.36
CA LYS A 27 21.35 5.82 -4.59
C LYS A 27 20.61 6.26 -3.33
N GLU A 28 21.35 6.89 -2.43
CA GLU A 28 20.88 7.43 -1.18
C GLU A 28 19.89 8.56 -1.50
N THR A 29 18.62 8.19 -1.58
CA THR A 29 17.53 9.12 -1.84
C THR A 29 17.25 9.80 -0.50
N LYS A 30 17.63 11.08 -0.41
CA LYS A 30 17.20 12.04 0.61
C LYS A 30 15.75 11.71 1.03
N PRO A 31 15.41 11.56 2.34
CA PRO A 31 14.06 11.15 2.72
C PRO A 31 13.07 12.17 2.17
N ALA A 32 12.33 11.79 1.14
CA ALA A 32 11.19 12.57 0.69
C ALA A 32 10.24 12.64 1.89
N ALA A 33 9.85 13.85 2.30
CA ALA A 33 8.87 14.03 3.35
C ALA A 33 7.65 13.18 2.99
N LYS A 34 7.30 12.23 3.87
CA LYS A 34 6.20 11.31 3.61
C LYS A 34 4.91 12.12 3.53
N GLU A 35 4.20 12.01 2.41
CA GLU A 35 2.91 12.67 2.22
C GLU A 35 1.89 12.06 3.18
N VAL A 36 1.13 12.92 3.85
CA VAL A 36 0.08 12.52 4.80
C VAL A 36 -1.26 13.15 4.39
N ALA A 37 -2.36 12.51 4.76
CA ALA A 37 -3.68 13.14 4.74
C ALA A 37 -4.12 13.54 6.14
N VAL A 38 -4.82 14.67 6.24
CA VAL A 38 -5.41 15.13 7.50
C VAL A 38 -6.92 15.09 7.35
N LEU A 39 -7.58 14.19 8.08
CA LEU A 39 -9.03 14.07 8.13
C LEU A 39 -9.53 14.98 9.25
N LYS A 40 -10.37 15.95 8.89
CA LYS A 40 -10.92 16.93 9.83
C LYS A 40 -12.32 16.50 10.27
N PHE A 41 -12.51 16.37 11.58
CA PHE A 41 -13.82 16.11 12.17
C PHE A 41 -14.29 17.35 12.93
N LYS A 42 -15.53 17.75 12.69
CA LYS A 42 -16.09 19.02 13.21
C LYS A 42 -15.94 19.18 14.73
N ASP A 43 -16.06 18.08 15.49
CA ASP A 43 -16.14 18.11 16.95
C ASP A 43 -15.18 17.12 17.66
N PHE A 44 -14.35 16.38 16.92
CA PHE A 44 -13.55 15.26 17.45
C PHE A 44 -12.03 15.40 17.24
N GLY A 45 -11.58 16.52 16.67
CA GLY A 45 -10.19 16.76 16.33
C GLY A 45 -9.77 16.18 14.97
N ASP A 46 -8.50 16.35 14.64
CA ASP A 46 -7.94 15.95 13.35
C ASP A 46 -7.22 14.60 13.46
N ILE A 47 -7.42 13.73 12.47
CA ILE A 47 -6.71 12.45 12.33
C ILE A 47 -5.71 12.59 11.19
N THR A 48 -4.42 12.34 11.47
CA THR A 48 -3.38 12.30 10.43
C THR A 48 -3.16 10.86 9.98
N VAL A 49 -3.18 10.63 8.68
CA VAL A 49 -3.01 9.33 8.03
C VAL A 49 -1.74 9.36 7.18
N GLU A 50 -0.80 8.48 7.50
CA GLU A 50 0.39 8.23 6.69
C GLU A 50 0.09 7.21 5.58
N PHE A 51 0.65 7.43 4.40
CA PHE A 51 0.49 6.53 3.26
C PHE A 51 1.67 5.57 3.11
N PHE A 52 1.36 4.35 2.67
CA PHE A 52 2.32 3.30 2.31
C PHE A 52 2.14 2.92 0.82
N PRO A 53 2.53 3.80 -0.13
CA PRO A 53 2.33 3.57 -1.56
C PRO A 53 3.08 2.33 -2.09
N GLU A 54 4.15 1.91 -1.42
CA GLU A 54 4.88 0.68 -1.73
C GLU A 54 4.09 -0.60 -1.43
N VAL A 55 3.11 -0.54 -0.53
CA VAL A 55 2.26 -1.68 -0.16
C VAL A 55 0.97 -1.69 -0.99
N ALA A 56 0.34 -0.54 -1.16
CA ALA A 56 -0.96 -0.43 -1.83
C ALA A 56 -1.03 0.78 -2.78
N PRO A 57 -0.24 0.80 -3.88
CA PRO A 57 -0.07 1.97 -4.73
C PRO A 57 -1.38 2.49 -5.31
N GLY A 58 -2.18 1.60 -5.91
CA GLY A 58 -3.46 1.97 -6.52
C GLY A 58 -4.49 2.51 -5.53
N HIS A 59 -4.49 2.01 -4.29
CA HIS A 59 -5.40 2.51 -3.25
C HIS A 59 -4.97 3.89 -2.74
N VAL A 60 -3.67 4.10 -2.54
CA VAL A 60 -3.12 5.40 -2.13
C VAL A 60 -3.39 6.46 -3.20
N GLU A 61 -3.14 6.16 -4.47
CA GLU A 61 -3.43 7.06 -5.58
C GLU A 61 -4.92 7.41 -5.67
N ASN A 62 -5.79 6.40 -5.56
CA ASN A 62 -7.24 6.62 -5.59
C ASN A 62 -7.73 7.46 -4.42
N PHE A 63 -7.24 7.20 -3.20
CA PHE A 63 -7.58 7.99 -2.03
C PHE A 63 -7.16 9.46 -2.23
N LYS A 64 -5.93 9.70 -2.68
CA LYS A 64 -5.42 11.06 -2.95
C LYS A 64 -6.25 11.78 -4.00
N LYS A 65 -6.64 11.08 -5.08
CA LYS A 65 -7.52 11.63 -6.11
C LYS A 65 -8.87 12.06 -5.52
N LEU A 66 -9.57 11.14 -4.83
CA LEU A 66 -10.88 11.42 -4.23
C LEU A 66 -10.80 12.56 -3.19
N ALA A 67 -9.73 12.61 -2.39
CA ALA A 67 -9.51 13.70 -1.44
C ALA A 67 -9.32 15.05 -2.14
N LYS A 68 -8.52 15.12 -3.21
CA LYS A 68 -8.31 16.34 -4.01
C LYS A 68 -9.60 16.80 -4.69
N ASP A 69 -10.43 15.85 -5.12
CA ASP A 69 -11.74 16.10 -5.73
C ASP A 69 -12.82 16.45 -4.68
N LYS A 70 -12.46 16.60 -3.40
CA LYS A 70 -13.37 16.89 -2.28
C LYS A 70 -14.50 15.85 -2.12
N PHE A 71 -14.26 14.63 -2.56
CA PHE A 71 -15.26 13.57 -2.51
C PHE A 71 -15.68 13.25 -1.06
N TYR A 72 -14.75 13.29 -0.12
CA TYR A 72 -15.01 13.00 1.30
C TYR A 72 -15.65 14.15 2.08
N ASP A 73 -15.66 15.37 1.54
CA ASP A 73 -16.20 16.54 2.22
C ASP A 73 -17.69 16.37 2.49
N GLY A 74 -18.09 16.56 3.75
CA GLY A 74 -19.47 16.40 4.20
C GLY A 74 -19.93 14.95 4.37
N THR A 75 -19.06 13.95 4.14
CA THR A 75 -19.41 12.56 4.47
C THR A 75 -19.45 12.36 5.98
N GLN A 76 -20.34 11.48 6.44
CA GLN A 76 -20.50 11.11 7.84
C GLN A 76 -20.03 9.67 8.06
N SER A 77 -19.71 9.33 9.31
CA SER A 77 -19.53 7.92 9.66
C SER A 77 -20.88 7.24 9.77
N HIS A 78 -21.11 6.22 8.95
CA HIS A 78 -22.33 5.44 8.96
C HIS A 78 -22.20 4.14 9.76
N ARG A 79 -20.98 3.79 10.22
CA ARG A 79 -20.74 2.58 11.01
C ARG A 79 -19.63 2.81 12.02
N LEU A 80 -19.99 2.76 13.30
CA LEU A 80 -19.08 2.89 14.43
C LEU A 80 -19.25 1.66 15.33
N ILE A 81 -18.18 0.89 15.51
CA ILE A 81 -18.15 -0.23 16.44
C ILE A 81 -17.05 0.03 17.48
N PRO A 82 -17.41 0.29 18.74
CA PRO A 82 -16.45 0.52 19.81
C PRO A 82 -15.43 -0.63 19.91
N GLY A 83 -14.15 -0.29 20.01
CA GLY A 83 -13.06 -1.26 20.10
C GLY A 83 -12.73 -2.00 18.80
N PHE A 84 -13.37 -1.66 17.68
CA PHE A 84 -13.13 -2.32 16.40
C PHE A 84 -12.81 -1.33 15.27
N MET A 85 -13.81 -0.63 14.73
CA MET A 85 -13.59 0.28 13.60
C MET A 85 -14.64 1.37 13.46
N ILE A 86 -14.23 2.42 12.75
CA ILE A 86 -15.08 3.48 12.21
C ILE A 86 -15.00 3.38 10.68
N GLN A 87 -16.16 3.38 10.02
CA GLN A 87 -16.25 3.36 8.56
C GLN A 87 -16.73 4.71 8.04
N LEU A 88 -16.06 5.20 6.99
CA LEU A 88 -16.24 6.52 6.38
C LEU A 88 -16.20 6.38 4.85
N GLY A 89 -16.53 7.46 4.14
CA GLY A 89 -16.29 7.56 2.70
C GLY A 89 -17.46 7.12 1.81
N ASP A 90 -18.66 6.99 2.37
CA ASP A 90 -19.88 6.80 1.58
C ASP A 90 -20.49 8.17 1.20
N PRO A 91 -20.61 8.52 -0.10
CA PRO A 91 -21.18 9.79 -0.55
C PRO A 91 -22.67 9.97 -0.23
N LEU A 92 -23.44 8.89 -0.01
CA LEU A 92 -24.85 8.97 0.35
C LEU A 92 -25.05 9.55 1.76
N THR A 93 -24.03 9.46 2.62
CA THR A 93 -24.04 10.03 3.97
C THR A 93 -24.10 11.56 4.02
N LYS A 94 -23.85 12.21 2.88
CA LYS A 94 -24.02 13.67 2.74
C LYS A 94 -25.48 14.11 2.79
N ASP A 95 -26.40 13.17 2.52
CA ASP A 95 -27.84 13.41 2.50
C ASP A 95 -28.52 12.59 3.61
N PRO A 96 -28.98 13.24 4.69
CA PRO A 96 -29.70 12.57 5.78
C PRO A 96 -30.97 11.85 5.33
N SER A 97 -31.61 12.26 4.23
CA SER A 97 -32.81 11.58 3.72
C SER A 97 -32.51 10.17 3.18
N LYS A 98 -31.23 9.86 2.93
CA LYS A 98 -30.77 8.57 2.41
C LYS A 98 -30.22 7.63 3.47
N GLU A 99 -30.50 7.88 4.75
CA GLU A 99 -29.98 7.11 5.88
C GLU A 99 -30.18 5.58 5.71
N ALA A 100 -31.33 5.17 5.19
CA ALA A 100 -31.64 3.77 4.91
C ALA A 100 -30.69 3.09 3.88
N PHE A 101 -29.94 3.87 3.10
CA PHE A 101 -29.01 3.41 2.07
C PHE A 101 -27.54 3.66 2.43
N TRP A 102 -27.26 4.24 3.60
CA TRP A 102 -25.88 4.44 4.03
C TRP A 102 -25.13 3.10 4.17
N GLY A 103 -23.86 3.11 3.78
CA GLY A 103 -22.99 1.93 3.63
C GLY A 103 -23.00 1.33 2.23
N THR A 104 -23.83 1.81 1.30
CA THR A 104 -23.94 1.26 -0.07
C THR A 104 -23.37 2.16 -1.16
N GLY A 105 -23.08 3.43 -0.85
CA GLY A 105 -22.51 4.34 -1.84
C GLY A 105 -21.04 4.09 -2.13
N ASP A 106 -20.63 4.47 -3.34
CA ASP A 106 -19.27 4.30 -3.83
C ASP A 106 -18.92 5.40 -4.86
N PRO A 107 -17.65 5.56 -5.26
CA PRO A 107 -17.24 6.62 -6.19
C PRO A 107 -17.64 6.38 -7.66
N GLY A 108 -18.44 5.35 -7.96
CA GLY A 108 -18.91 4.98 -9.29
C GLY A 108 -17.98 4.05 -10.06
N TYR A 109 -16.89 3.59 -9.45
CA TYR A 109 -15.92 2.69 -10.07
C TYR A 109 -15.22 1.82 -9.01
N LYS A 110 -14.55 0.76 -9.49
CA LYS A 110 -13.75 -0.14 -8.65
C LYS A 110 -12.30 -0.13 -9.13
N ILE A 111 -11.39 -0.20 -8.17
CA ILE A 111 -9.96 -0.41 -8.39
C ILE A 111 -9.61 -1.83 -7.97
N LYS A 112 -8.60 -2.43 -8.60
CA LYS A 112 -8.11 -3.79 -8.31
C LYS A 112 -6.78 -3.73 -7.58
#